data_AF-A0A6J6KGB4-F1
#
_entry.id   AF-A0A6J6KGB4-F1
#
_cell.length_a   1.000
_cell.length_b   1.000
_cell.length_c   1.000
_cell.angle_alpha   90.00
_cell.angle_beta   90.00
_cell.angle_gamma   90.00
#
_symmetry.space_group_name_H-M   'P 1'
#
loop_
_entity.id
_entity.type
_entity.pdbx_description
1 polymer ?
#
loop_
_entity_poly.entity_id
_entity_poly.type
_entity_poly.pdbx_seq_one_letter_code
_entity_poly.pdbx_strand_id
1 'polypeptide(L)'
;MPRAALGNYVWLDANKNGIQDVGETPIEGVWVGLVDINGEWALDYNGNEVDWVQTDANGKYLFDNLLPGGYRVVFSPDGYLPTTQKSGTNSAVDSNPSTTWTEFPSSSGYFTPMEFIGMTAGGDTVADTDPNTQATLVNPTVDAGFIPLVGLSNYYWYDTNGDGVRDGGEDPVVGGTVHLLNADGTPATFPDGSLVPAATTRNDGYFQFTGLYPGDYRLQFDPEPDWAFTRQGTDPLIDDDSNVDPATGITPPFTVSASETGPTYWDDPQWNDYTNAAFYNPTVGAGLVQLVAMGNYTWIDTNRDGIQTAGEPVLAGVTVQLYDANGDPALDSTGNPVAPVITDANGHYLFDGLLPGDYRVKFIPPQGYVFTDQYMGTSLNDSDADPLSGMSDVFTIDTSVTGDTIADTDQNTLAVFVNPTIDAGFIPVVAVGNYTWIDSNADGQQTDGEPVVSGVKVELFNPDGTPAVDAWGMAVPAQMTDDAGYYLFDGLLPGDYYIVFTPPAGFRFTTQATGDSLGLDSNPDVTTGRTPVFTIEPFVGGLTMVDANSSTIAVLVNPTIDAGFIAPGGALPMTGLDLSRFLLLGFGSLLAGAGLLFATRRRPQWAHARR
;
A
#
# COMPACT_ATOMS: atom_id res chain seq x y z
N MET A 1 35.56 -64.26 36.13
CA MET A 1 35.09 -64.16 34.73
C MET A 1 35.93 -63.08 34.06
N PRO A 2 36.13 -63.07 32.73
CA PRO A 2 36.80 -61.93 32.10
C PRO A 2 36.01 -60.65 32.37
N ARG A 3 36.70 -59.51 32.46
CA ARG A 3 36.04 -58.20 32.50
C ARG A 3 35.65 -57.81 31.08
N ALA A 4 34.47 -57.22 30.94
CA ALA A 4 33.86 -56.84 29.67
C ALA A 4 33.67 -55.32 29.58
N ALA A 5 33.60 -54.80 28.36
CA ALA A 5 33.19 -53.44 28.08
C ALA A 5 32.19 -53.37 26.91
N LEU A 6 31.35 -52.34 26.90
CA LEU A 6 30.33 -52.09 25.88
C LEU A 6 30.30 -50.63 25.48
N GLY A 7 30.28 -50.35 24.19
CA GLY A 7 30.09 -49.00 23.64
C GLY A 7 30.94 -48.77 22.41
N ASN A 8 30.57 -47.76 21.62
CA ASN A 8 31.37 -47.31 20.49
C ASN A 8 31.09 -45.85 20.17
N TYR A 9 30.11 -45.53 19.32
CA TYR A 9 29.98 -44.20 18.72
C TYR A 9 28.54 -43.70 18.61
N VAL A 10 28.36 -42.39 18.73
CA VAL A 10 27.09 -41.69 18.50
C VAL A 10 27.30 -40.56 17.48
N TRP A 11 26.43 -40.50 16.47
CA TRP A 11 26.57 -39.56 15.35
C TRP A 11 25.26 -38.98 14.86
N LEU A 12 25.38 -37.88 14.13
CA LEU A 12 24.31 -37.24 13.41
C LEU A 12 24.15 -37.92 12.04
N ASP A 13 23.06 -38.67 11.90
CA ASP A 13 22.66 -39.30 10.64
C ASP A 13 21.74 -38.34 9.87
N ALA A 14 22.36 -37.41 9.13
CA ALA A 14 21.65 -36.40 8.37
C ALA A 14 20.84 -37.01 7.21
N ASN A 15 21.32 -38.12 6.64
CA ASN A 15 20.72 -38.73 5.46
C ASN A 15 19.67 -39.79 5.81
N LYS A 16 19.53 -40.12 7.10
CA LYS A 16 18.53 -41.02 7.70
C LYS A 16 18.69 -42.48 7.24
N ASN A 17 19.88 -42.88 6.77
CA ASN A 17 20.10 -44.21 6.21
C ASN A 17 20.39 -45.28 7.28
N GLY A 18 20.73 -44.89 8.51
CA GLY A 18 21.03 -45.81 9.60
C GLY A 18 22.43 -46.39 9.63
N ILE A 19 23.34 -45.86 8.81
CA ILE A 19 24.70 -46.34 8.63
C ILE A 19 25.66 -45.18 8.91
N GLN A 20 26.69 -45.44 9.71
CA GLN A 20 27.76 -44.49 9.95
C GLN A 20 28.58 -44.28 8.67
N ASP A 21 28.38 -43.13 8.03
CA ASP A 21 29.09 -42.71 6.83
C ASP A 21 30.36 -41.91 7.16
N VAL A 22 31.32 -41.92 6.22
CA VAL A 22 32.55 -41.14 6.37
C VAL A 22 32.22 -39.65 6.35
N GLY A 23 32.58 -38.95 7.42
CA GLY A 23 32.40 -37.50 7.55
C GLY A 23 31.15 -37.08 8.30
N GLU A 24 30.34 -38.02 8.79
CA GLU A 24 29.22 -37.70 9.69
C GLU A 24 29.71 -37.18 11.04
N THR A 25 28.99 -36.18 11.54
CA THR A 25 29.37 -35.42 12.73
C THR A 25 29.12 -36.25 14.00
N PRO A 26 30.11 -36.40 14.91
CA PRO A 26 29.89 -37.01 16.21
C PRO A 26 28.93 -36.15 17.07
N ILE A 27 28.15 -36.79 17.95
CA ILE A 27 27.30 -36.08 18.92
C ILE A 27 27.93 -36.20 20.31
N GLU A 28 28.40 -35.08 20.85
CA GLU A 28 28.93 -34.94 22.21
C GLU A 28 27.80 -34.76 23.24
N GLY A 29 28.01 -35.21 24.47
CA GLY A 29 27.15 -34.92 25.62
C GLY A 29 25.89 -35.79 25.76
N VAL A 30 25.68 -36.76 24.87
CA VAL A 30 24.52 -37.68 24.94
C VAL A 30 24.64 -38.54 26.18
N TRP A 31 23.64 -38.49 27.04
CA TRP A 31 23.56 -39.37 28.20
C TRP A 31 23.27 -40.80 27.76
N VAL A 32 24.15 -41.72 28.18
CA VAL A 32 24.06 -43.15 27.90
C VAL A 32 23.98 -43.93 29.20
N GLY A 33 22.98 -44.80 29.30
CA GLY A 33 22.75 -45.71 30.44
C GLY A 33 22.84 -47.17 30.02
N LEU A 34 22.95 -48.06 31.00
CA LEU A 34 23.12 -49.50 30.77
C LEU A 34 22.17 -50.34 31.65
N VAL A 35 21.39 -51.20 31.02
CA VAL A 35 20.42 -52.08 31.67
C VAL A 35 20.80 -53.55 31.39
N ASP A 36 20.61 -54.42 32.37
CA ASP A 36 20.92 -55.84 32.27
C ASP A 36 19.82 -56.66 31.53
N ILE A 37 20.06 -57.97 31.44
CA ILE A 37 19.15 -58.94 30.80
C ILE A 37 17.74 -58.99 31.42
N ASN A 38 17.61 -58.61 32.69
CA ASN A 38 16.36 -58.64 33.45
C ASN A 38 15.60 -57.31 33.38
N GLY A 39 16.18 -56.27 32.78
CA GLY A 39 15.59 -54.94 32.74
C GLY A 39 15.93 -54.07 33.96
N GLU A 40 16.88 -54.49 34.80
CA GLU A 40 17.37 -53.71 35.93
C GLU A 40 18.65 -52.95 35.55
N TRP A 41 18.97 -51.86 36.25
CA TRP A 41 20.23 -51.15 36.01
C TRP A 41 21.43 -52.09 36.16
N ALA A 42 22.34 -52.05 35.18
CA ALA A 42 23.45 -52.98 35.11
C ALA A 42 24.38 -52.83 36.31
N LEU A 43 24.92 -53.96 36.79
CA LEU A 43 25.97 -53.96 37.80
C LEU A 43 27.35 -54.15 37.14
N ASP A 44 28.35 -53.44 37.67
CA ASP A 44 29.75 -53.62 37.35
C ASP A 44 30.27 -54.97 37.88
N TYR A 45 31.52 -55.31 37.55
CA TYR A 45 32.18 -56.55 37.94
C TYR A 45 32.27 -56.73 39.47
N ASN A 46 32.19 -55.63 40.22
CA ASN A 46 32.27 -55.62 41.67
C ASN A 46 30.88 -55.67 42.35
N GLY A 47 29.79 -55.61 41.57
CA GLY A 47 28.41 -55.65 42.04
C GLY A 47 27.81 -54.29 42.39
N ASN A 48 28.41 -53.18 41.95
CA ASN A 48 27.84 -51.84 42.09
C ASN A 48 27.06 -51.46 40.82
N GLU A 49 26.05 -50.61 40.93
CA GLU A 49 25.33 -50.07 39.76
C GLU A 49 26.27 -49.28 38.85
N VAL A 50 26.11 -49.45 37.53
CA VAL A 50 26.88 -48.73 36.51
C VAL A 50 26.28 -47.33 36.34
N ASP A 51 27.09 -46.31 36.58
CA ASP A 51 26.70 -44.92 36.39
C ASP A 51 26.45 -44.59 34.90
N TRP A 52 25.63 -43.57 34.67
CA TRP A 52 25.46 -42.98 33.35
C TRP A 52 26.77 -42.36 32.85
N VAL A 53 27.02 -42.47 31.54
CA VAL A 53 28.15 -41.83 30.87
C VAL A 53 27.65 -40.82 29.85
N GLN A 54 28.48 -39.82 29.51
CA GLN A 54 28.22 -38.94 28.38
C GLN A 54 29.16 -39.27 27.23
N THR A 55 28.66 -39.13 26.00
CA THR A 55 29.54 -39.18 24.83
C THR A 55 30.54 -38.03 24.85
N ASP A 56 31.78 -38.29 24.46
CA ASP A 56 32.83 -37.27 24.38
C ASP A 56 32.72 -36.38 23.12
N ALA A 57 33.64 -35.42 22.95
CA ALA A 57 33.74 -34.55 21.78
C ALA A 57 33.90 -35.30 20.44
N ASN A 58 34.29 -36.58 20.49
CA ASN A 58 34.37 -37.47 19.33
C ASN A 58 33.19 -38.46 19.30
N GLY A 59 32.10 -38.19 20.01
CA GLY A 59 30.90 -39.04 20.04
C GLY A 59 31.12 -40.42 20.66
N LYS A 60 32.25 -40.67 21.33
CA LYS A 60 32.58 -41.98 21.91
C LYS A 60 32.01 -42.11 23.31
N TYR A 61 31.53 -43.31 23.64
CA TYR A 61 31.15 -43.70 24.99
C TYR A 61 31.60 -45.13 25.28
N LEU A 62 31.83 -45.45 26.55
CA LEU A 62 32.25 -46.78 26.96
C LEU A 62 31.80 -47.09 28.40
N PHE A 63 31.12 -48.21 28.58
CA PHE A 63 30.93 -48.84 29.88
C PHE A 63 32.02 -49.89 30.07
N ASP A 64 32.92 -49.66 31.03
CA ASP A 64 34.01 -50.58 31.37
C ASP A 64 33.68 -51.41 32.61
N ASN A 65 34.50 -52.44 32.88
CA ASN A 65 34.43 -53.26 34.09
C ASN A 65 33.08 -53.98 34.26
N LEU A 66 32.51 -54.52 33.18
CA LEU A 66 31.27 -55.30 33.19
C LEU A 66 31.54 -56.81 33.37
N LEU A 67 30.51 -57.56 33.74
CA LEU A 67 30.49 -59.02 33.61
C LEU A 67 30.10 -59.42 32.17
N PRO A 68 30.54 -60.58 31.66
CA PRO A 68 29.96 -61.14 30.44
C PRO A 68 28.47 -61.42 30.64
N GLY A 69 27.62 -60.94 29.74
CA GLY A 69 26.18 -60.97 29.91
C GLY A 69 25.42 -60.35 28.75
N GLY A 70 24.09 -60.32 28.86
CA GLY A 70 23.21 -59.60 27.96
C GLY A 70 22.87 -58.22 28.55
N TYR A 71 22.98 -57.19 27.74
CA TYR A 71 22.79 -55.80 28.13
C TYR A 71 21.94 -55.05 27.10
N ARG A 72 21.35 -53.95 27.51
CA ARG A 72 20.73 -52.96 26.62
C ARG A 72 21.32 -51.61 26.93
N VAL A 73 21.65 -50.86 25.88
CA VAL A 73 22.11 -49.48 26.01
C VAL A 73 20.93 -48.55 25.85
N VAL A 74 20.87 -47.54 26.72
CA VAL A 74 19.83 -46.50 26.73
C VAL A 74 20.48 -45.19 26.31
N PHE A 75 20.01 -44.58 25.25
CA PHE A 75 20.47 -43.26 24.80
C PHE A 75 19.40 -42.21 25.10
N SER A 76 19.76 -41.09 25.73
CA SER A 76 18.86 -39.95 25.93
C SER A 76 19.37 -38.70 25.24
N PRO A 77 19.30 -38.62 23.90
CA PRO A 77 19.63 -37.41 23.15
C PRO A 77 18.40 -36.50 23.02
N ASP A 78 18.33 -35.45 23.84
CA ASP A 78 17.24 -34.47 23.79
C ASP A 78 17.19 -33.78 22.43
N GLY A 79 16.01 -33.73 21.80
CA GLY A 79 15.81 -33.11 20.48
C GLY A 79 16.28 -33.96 19.30
N TYR A 80 16.51 -35.26 19.48
CA TYR A 80 16.87 -36.18 18.41
C TYR A 80 15.94 -37.41 18.37
N LEU A 81 15.76 -37.96 17.16
CA LEU A 81 15.16 -39.28 16.96
C LEU A 81 16.23 -40.28 16.51
N PRO A 82 16.20 -41.54 17.00
CA PRO A 82 17.06 -42.56 16.44
C PRO A 82 16.72 -42.77 14.96
N THR A 83 17.74 -43.00 14.16
CA THR A 83 17.58 -43.33 12.75
C THR A 83 17.10 -44.78 12.54
N THR A 84 17.04 -45.22 11.29
CA THR A 84 16.70 -46.60 10.95
C THR A 84 17.73 -47.57 11.54
N GLN A 85 17.24 -48.53 12.31
CA GLN A 85 18.09 -49.48 12.99
C GLN A 85 18.56 -50.61 12.05
N LYS A 86 19.83 -51.04 12.16
CA LYS A 86 20.37 -52.25 11.49
C LYS A 86 20.17 -52.25 9.96
N SER A 87 20.34 -51.08 9.33
CA SER A 87 20.09 -50.88 7.89
C SER A 87 21.11 -51.55 6.97
N GLY A 88 22.35 -51.75 7.43
CA GLY A 88 23.45 -52.30 6.64
C GLY A 88 23.67 -53.80 6.82
N THR A 89 24.74 -54.29 6.19
CA THR A 89 25.25 -55.67 6.37
C THR A 89 26.40 -55.72 7.37
N ASN A 90 26.79 -54.59 7.95
CA ASN A 90 27.95 -54.45 8.82
C ASN A 90 27.50 -53.84 10.15
N SER A 91 27.25 -54.70 11.14
CA SER A 91 26.79 -54.31 12.48
C SER A 91 27.72 -53.33 13.20
N ALA A 92 28.99 -53.24 12.81
CA ALA A 92 29.96 -52.32 13.42
C ALA A 92 29.83 -50.85 12.98
N VAL A 93 28.91 -50.56 12.05
CA VAL A 93 28.62 -49.20 11.56
C VAL A 93 27.11 -48.95 11.46
N ASP A 94 26.28 -49.87 11.92
CA ASP A 94 24.83 -49.73 11.84
C ASP A 94 24.28 -49.14 13.14
N SER A 95 23.25 -48.30 13.05
CA SER A 95 22.60 -47.79 14.25
C SER A 95 21.84 -48.89 15.01
N ASN A 96 21.95 -48.90 16.34
CA ASN A 96 21.30 -49.84 17.26
C ASN A 96 20.04 -49.34 18.02
N PRO A 97 19.79 -48.06 18.33
CA PRO A 97 18.59 -47.67 19.07
C PRO A 97 17.27 -47.89 18.29
N SER A 98 16.18 -48.10 19.03
CA SER A 98 14.81 -48.27 18.51
C SER A 98 13.81 -47.33 19.19
N THR A 99 12.75 -46.97 18.47
CA THR A 99 11.66 -46.08 18.95
C THR A 99 10.49 -46.80 19.63
N THR A 100 10.42 -48.14 19.62
CA THR A 100 9.17 -48.88 19.94
C THR A 100 9.19 -49.72 21.22
N TRP A 101 9.92 -49.33 22.27
CA TRP A 101 10.02 -50.15 23.48
C TRP A 101 9.16 -49.62 24.65
N THR A 102 8.31 -50.49 25.23
CA THR A 102 7.17 -50.10 26.08
C THR A 102 7.24 -50.56 27.55
N GLU A 103 8.35 -51.08 28.04
CA GLU A 103 8.48 -51.46 29.46
C GLU A 103 9.80 -50.93 30.05
N PHE A 104 9.78 -50.51 31.34
CA PHE A 104 10.86 -49.96 32.19
C PHE A 104 10.83 -48.43 32.46
N PRO A 105 11.26 -47.99 33.67
CA PRO A 105 10.61 -46.92 34.41
C PRO A 105 11.10 -45.52 34.00
N SER A 106 10.15 -44.61 33.79
CA SER A 106 10.23 -43.13 33.88
C SER A 106 11.51 -42.42 33.45
N SER A 107 12.28 -42.97 32.51
CA SER A 107 13.44 -42.31 31.90
C SER A 107 13.15 -42.13 30.42
N SER A 108 13.23 -40.88 29.97
CA SER A 108 13.20 -40.49 28.56
C SER A 108 14.43 -41.10 27.88
N GLY A 109 14.27 -41.98 26.88
CA GLY A 109 15.42 -42.56 26.19
C GLY A 109 15.06 -43.64 25.17
N TYR A 110 15.99 -43.87 24.24
CA TYR A 110 15.90 -44.85 23.16
C TYR A 110 16.77 -46.07 23.50
N PHE A 111 16.17 -47.25 23.41
CA PHE A 111 16.82 -48.49 23.81
C PHE A 111 17.34 -49.25 22.59
N THR A 112 18.51 -49.85 22.72
CA THR A 112 18.97 -50.87 21.78
C THR A 112 18.21 -52.19 22.01
N PRO A 113 18.19 -53.10 21.01
CA PRO A 113 18.02 -54.51 21.27
C PRO A 113 19.05 -55.03 22.26
N MET A 114 18.82 -56.25 22.70
CA MET A 114 19.70 -56.95 23.61
C MET A 114 21.03 -57.27 22.94
N GLU A 115 22.11 -56.74 23.51
CA GLU A 115 23.49 -56.92 23.07
C GLU A 115 24.20 -57.88 24.02
N PHE A 116 24.96 -58.83 23.48
CA PHE A 116 25.58 -59.88 24.27
C PHE A 116 27.11 -59.77 24.26
N ILE A 117 27.71 -59.86 25.45
CA ILE A 117 29.16 -59.97 25.61
C ILE A 117 29.50 -61.36 26.15
N GLY A 118 30.22 -62.16 25.35
CA GLY A 118 30.62 -63.52 25.69
C GLY A 118 31.79 -63.62 26.67
N MET A 119 32.11 -64.84 27.12
CA MET A 119 33.28 -65.11 27.99
C MET A 119 34.61 -65.24 27.22
N THR A 120 34.58 -65.21 25.89
CA THR A 120 35.74 -65.29 25.01
C THR A 120 35.47 -64.45 23.78
N ALA A 121 36.50 -63.88 23.15
CA ALA A 121 36.36 -63.12 21.91
C ALA A 121 35.75 -63.98 20.79
N GLY A 122 34.86 -63.38 20.00
CA GLY A 122 34.13 -64.03 18.91
C GLY A 122 32.79 -63.35 18.62
N GLY A 123 32.33 -63.44 17.37
CA GLY A 123 31.16 -62.66 16.92
C GLY A 123 31.47 -61.16 16.95
N ASP A 124 30.57 -60.38 17.57
CA ASP A 124 30.69 -58.92 17.74
C ASP A 124 31.64 -58.51 18.88
N THR A 125 32.26 -59.47 19.58
CA THR A 125 33.21 -59.18 20.67
C THR A 125 34.67 -59.36 20.24
N VAL A 126 35.52 -58.40 20.61
CA VAL A 126 36.97 -58.40 20.33
C VAL A 126 37.78 -58.31 21.62
N ALA A 127 39.05 -58.72 21.56
CA ALA A 127 39.97 -58.53 22.67
C ALA A 127 40.28 -57.04 22.83
N ASP A 128 40.18 -56.53 24.05
CA ASP A 128 40.54 -55.15 24.33
C ASP A 128 42.07 -55.00 24.37
N THR A 129 42.57 -53.90 23.81
CA THR A 129 44.00 -53.56 23.75
C THR A 129 44.32 -52.18 24.34
N ASP A 130 43.29 -51.44 24.78
CA ASP A 130 43.50 -50.17 25.46
C ASP A 130 44.04 -50.43 26.87
N PRO A 131 45.24 -49.93 27.23
CA PRO A 131 45.78 -50.10 28.58
C PRO A 131 45.02 -49.33 29.66
N ASN A 132 44.08 -48.45 29.30
CA ASN A 132 43.30 -47.62 30.22
C ASN A 132 41.94 -48.21 30.60
N THR A 133 41.52 -49.29 29.94
CA THR A 133 40.30 -50.03 30.25
C THR A 133 40.63 -51.23 31.15
N GLN A 134 39.67 -51.60 31.99
CA GLN A 134 39.78 -52.78 32.86
C GLN A 134 39.29 -54.04 32.17
N ALA A 135 38.57 -53.91 31.06
CA ALA A 135 38.06 -54.99 30.26
C ALA A 135 39.17 -55.79 29.55
N THR A 136 38.85 -57.05 29.29
CA THR A 136 39.62 -57.97 28.44
C THR A 136 38.89 -58.30 27.15
N LEU A 137 37.59 -57.99 27.09
CA LEU A 137 36.70 -58.17 25.96
C LEU A 137 35.86 -56.91 25.81
N VAL A 138 35.73 -56.40 24.59
CA VAL A 138 34.86 -55.25 24.28
C VAL A 138 33.91 -55.63 23.16
N ASN A 139 32.65 -55.18 23.25
CA ASN A 139 31.72 -55.16 22.12
C ASN A 139 31.62 -53.72 21.60
N PRO A 140 32.27 -53.42 20.45
CA PRO A 140 32.26 -52.10 19.84
C PRO A 140 31.18 -51.95 18.76
N THR A 141 30.16 -52.81 18.70
CA THR A 141 29.12 -52.74 17.65
C THR A 141 27.83 -52.11 18.16
N VAL A 142 27.90 -51.34 19.26
CA VAL A 142 26.76 -50.61 19.79
C VAL A 142 26.97 -49.15 19.48
N ASP A 143 26.27 -48.75 18.44
CA ASP A 143 26.44 -47.52 17.68
C ASP A 143 25.07 -46.84 17.57
N ALA A 144 25.02 -45.51 17.61
CA ALA A 144 23.76 -44.79 17.55
C ALA A 144 23.79 -43.60 16.58
N GLY A 145 23.09 -43.75 15.45
CA GLY A 145 22.78 -42.66 14.54
C GLY A 145 21.52 -41.95 14.99
N PHE A 146 21.56 -40.63 15.00
CA PHE A 146 20.45 -39.79 15.41
C PHE A 146 20.15 -38.72 14.37
N ILE A 147 18.87 -38.51 14.11
CA ILE A 147 18.35 -37.45 13.25
C ILE A 147 18.00 -36.27 14.15
N PRO A 148 18.55 -35.07 13.90
CA PRO A 148 18.21 -33.87 14.67
C PRO A 148 16.77 -33.46 14.36
N LEU A 149 16.05 -33.04 15.39
CA LEU A 149 14.79 -32.32 15.25
C LEU A 149 15.04 -30.81 15.37
N VAL A 150 14.19 -30.04 14.72
CA VAL A 150 14.24 -28.58 14.70
C VAL A 150 12.95 -27.98 15.26
N GLY A 151 13.06 -26.73 15.66
CA GLY A 151 11.97 -25.90 16.12
C GLY A 151 11.94 -24.55 15.41
N LEU A 152 10.79 -23.93 15.49
CA LEU A 152 10.47 -22.63 14.91
C LEU A 152 9.77 -21.82 15.96
N SER A 153 10.09 -20.54 16.05
CA SER A 153 9.42 -19.65 16.99
C SER A 153 9.60 -18.21 16.57
N ASN A 154 8.66 -17.34 16.92
CA ASN A 154 8.86 -15.91 17.00
C ASN A 154 7.62 -15.30 17.66
N TYR A 155 7.38 -14.01 17.43
CA TYR A 155 6.27 -13.23 17.93
C TYR A 155 5.21 -12.94 16.85
N TYR A 156 3.98 -12.80 17.33
CA TYR A 156 2.84 -12.22 16.61
C TYR A 156 2.39 -10.97 17.39
N TRP A 157 2.37 -9.79 16.77
CA TRP A 157 2.15 -8.51 17.48
C TRP A 157 1.24 -7.56 16.71
N TYR A 158 0.77 -6.52 17.40
CA TYR A 158 0.04 -5.40 16.82
C TYR A 158 1.01 -4.29 16.42
N ASP A 159 1.30 -4.23 15.12
CA ASP A 159 2.06 -3.17 14.49
C ASP A 159 1.19 -1.90 14.43
N THR A 160 1.41 -1.00 15.38
CA THR A 160 0.52 0.16 15.57
C THR A 160 0.84 1.29 14.59
N ASN A 161 2.11 1.38 14.18
CA ASN A 161 2.60 2.44 13.29
C ASN A 161 2.60 2.01 11.81
N GLY A 162 2.40 0.72 11.53
CA GLY A 162 2.31 0.15 10.19
C GLY A 162 3.66 0.04 9.47
N ASP A 163 4.79 0.10 10.17
CA ASP A 163 6.13 0.11 9.57
C ASP A 163 6.71 -1.29 9.29
N GLY A 164 6.05 -2.33 9.80
CA GLY A 164 6.42 -3.71 9.58
C GLY A 164 7.47 -4.27 10.52
N VAL A 165 7.86 -3.52 11.57
CA VAL A 165 8.89 -3.89 12.54
C VAL A 165 8.26 -4.00 13.92
N ARG A 166 8.65 -5.01 14.72
CA ARG A 166 8.21 -5.12 16.11
C ARG A 166 8.94 -4.10 16.99
N ASP A 167 8.23 -3.06 17.37
CA ASP A 167 8.77 -1.97 18.17
C ASP A 167 8.57 -2.15 19.69
N GLY A 168 9.38 -1.43 20.46
CA GLY A 168 9.23 -1.33 21.90
C GLY A 168 7.96 -0.56 22.29
N GLY A 169 6.96 -1.27 22.81
CA GLY A 169 5.68 -0.68 23.25
C GLY A 169 4.47 -1.15 22.46
N GLU A 170 4.70 -1.95 21.42
CA GLU A 170 3.64 -2.64 20.68
C GLU A 170 3.09 -3.82 21.46
N ASP A 171 1.77 -3.97 21.42
CA ASP A 171 1.08 -5.00 22.18
C ASP A 171 1.19 -6.36 21.45
N PRO A 172 1.30 -7.47 22.20
CA PRO A 172 1.29 -8.80 21.60
C PRO A 172 -0.11 -9.22 21.15
N VAL A 173 -0.19 -9.99 20.06
CA VAL A 173 -1.41 -10.72 19.70
C VAL A 173 -1.51 -11.93 20.61
N VAL A 174 -2.40 -11.89 21.60
CA VAL A 174 -2.59 -12.98 22.58
C VAL A 174 -3.68 -13.94 22.11
N GLY A 175 -3.35 -15.23 21.99
CA GLY A 175 -4.31 -16.23 21.53
C GLY A 175 -4.47 -16.30 20.00
N GLY A 176 -3.63 -15.59 19.25
CA GLY A 176 -3.54 -15.67 17.80
C GLY A 176 -3.15 -17.06 17.33
N THR A 177 -3.60 -17.45 16.13
CA THR A 177 -3.39 -18.79 15.58
C THR A 177 -2.34 -18.77 14.48
N VAL A 178 -1.36 -19.68 14.59
CA VAL A 178 -0.29 -19.86 13.60
C VAL A 178 -0.28 -21.30 13.13
N HIS A 179 -0.26 -21.53 11.81
CA HIS A 179 -0.19 -22.85 11.19
C HIS A 179 1.19 -23.05 10.57
N LEU A 180 1.74 -24.25 10.73
CA LEU A 180 2.95 -24.67 10.04
C LEU A 180 2.59 -25.43 8.77
N LEU A 181 3.14 -24.99 7.64
CA LEU A 181 2.95 -25.61 6.33
C LEU A 181 4.30 -26.07 5.76
N ASN A 182 4.27 -27.11 4.92
CA ASN A 182 5.41 -27.46 4.07
C ASN A 182 5.65 -26.36 3.02
N ALA A 183 6.82 -26.36 2.39
CA ALA A 183 7.16 -25.39 1.34
C ALA A 183 6.16 -25.29 0.17
N ASP A 184 5.43 -26.36 -0.12
CA ASP A 184 4.38 -26.41 -1.15
C ASP A 184 3.01 -25.87 -0.69
N GLY A 185 2.89 -25.45 0.57
CA GLY A 185 1.66 -24.93 1.17
C GLY A 185 0.73 -25.99 1.77
N THR A 186 1.10 -27.27 1.75
CA THR A 186 0.32 -28.32 2.44
C THR A 186 0.60 -28.32 3.95
N PRO A 187 -0.33 -28.79 4.81
CA PRO A 187 -0.10 -28.88 6.25
C PRO A 187 1.15 -29.69 6.59
N ALA A 188 1.99 -29.17 7.49
CA ALA A 188 3.18 -29.87 7.94
C ALA A 188 2.83 -31.11 8.78
N THR A 189 3.72 -32.10 8.76
CA THR A 189 3.60 -33.33 9.56
C THR A 189 4.81 -33.53 10.45
N PHE A 190 4.58 -34.08 11.64
CA PHE A 190 5.63 -34.62 12.47
C PHE A 190 6.33 -35.82 11.80
N PRO A 191 7.51 -36.23 12.30
CA PRO A 191 8.22 -37.42 11.84
C PRO A 191 7.40 -38.71 11.76
N ASP A 192 6.38 -38.86 12.61
CA ASP A 192 5.48 -40.02 12.62
C ASP A 192 4.35 -39.95 11.58
N GLY A 193 4.29 -38.87 10.80
CA GLY A 193 3.29 -38.61 9.76
C GLY A 193 1.99 -37.99 10.26
N SER A 194 1.85 -37.74 11.57
CA SER A 194 0.72 -37.00 12.11
C SER A 194 0.82 -35.50 11.78
N LEU A 195 -0.32 -34.81 11.70
CA LEU A 195 -0.35 -33.38 11.41
C LEU A 195 0.21 -32.57 12.58
N VAL A 196 1.01 -31.55 12.26
CA VAL A 196 1.41 -30.55 13.25
C VAL A 196 0.19 -29.69 13.58
N PRO A 197 -0.25 -29.61 14.85
CA PRO A 197 -1.37 -28.75 15.23
C PRO A 197 -0.97 -27.27 15.10
N ALA A 198 -1.96 -26.41 14.88
CA ALA A 198 -1.74 -24.97 14.94
C ALA A 198 -1.24 -24.55 16.33
N ALA A 199 -0.30 -23.61 16.36
CA ALA A 199 0.15 -22.97 17.58
C ALA A 199 -0.80 -21.82 17.96
N THR A 200 -0.98 -21.61 19.26
CA THR A 200 -1.67 -20.44 19.80
C THR A 200 -0.65 -19.58 20.51
N THR A 201 -0.61 -18.29 20.18
CA THR A 201 0.35 -17.35 20.77
C THR A 201 0.07 -17.11 22.25
N ARG A 202 1.15 -16.90 23.00
CA ARG A 202 1.15 -16.66 24.45
C ARG A 202 0.70 -15.24 24.79
N ASN A 203 0.70 -14.92 26.09
CA ASN A 203 0.39 -13.58 26.59
C ASN A 203 1.42 -12.50 26.20
N ASP A 204 2.59 -12.92 25.75
CA ASP A 204 3.66 -12.10 25.19
C ASP A 204 3.71 -12.18 23.65
N GLY A 205 2.76 -12.85 23.01
CA GLY A 205 2.68 -12.98 21.55
C GLY A 205 3.57 -14.07 20.97
N TYR A 206 4.35 -14.77 21.80
CA TYR A 206 5.27 -15.81 21.34
C TYR A 206 4.53 -17.08 20.92
N PHE A 207 4.95 -17.69 19.81
CA PHE A 207 4.51 -19.02 19.38
C PHE A 207 5.73 -19.94 19.16
N GLN A 208 5.51 -21.25 19.20
CA GLN A 208 6.56 -22.21 18.85
C GLN A 208 6.01 -23.47 18.16
N PHE A 209 6.85 -24.07 17.33
CA PHE A 209 6.76 -25.44 16.86
C PHE A 209 8.07 -26.17 17.22
N THR A 210 7.99 -27.42 17.63
CA THR A 210 9.15 -28.28 17.95
C THR A 210 8.91 -29.68 17.39
N GLY A 211 9.92 -30.55 17.41
CA GLY A 211 9.75 -31.93 16.95
C GLY A 211 9.72 -32.11 15.44
N LEU A 212 10.19 -31.12 14.67
CA LEU A 212 10.13 -31.11 13.22
C LEU A 212 11.40 -31.72 12.62
N TYR A 213 11.30 -32.27 11.40
CA TYR A 213 12.52 -32.54 10.63
C TYR A 213 13.10 -31.24 10.07
N PRO A 214 14.44 -31.13 9.90
CA PRO A 214 15.04 -30.08 9.08
C PRO A 214 14.42 -30.09 7.68
N GLY A 215 14.11 -28.91 7.15
CA GLY A 215 13.43 -28.78 5.87
C GLY A 215 12.95 -27.37 5.57
N ASP A 216 12.24 -27.23 4.45
CA ASP A 216 11.66 -25.98 4.00
C ASP A 216 10.19 -25.90 4.43
N TYR A 217 9.84 -24.79 5.09
CA TYR A 217 8.53 -24.56 5.69
C TYR A 217 7.97 -23.20 5.32
N ARG A 218 6.69 -23.00 5.63
CA ARG A 218 6.01 -21.69 5.65
C ARG A 218 5.22 -21.58 6.94
N LEU A 219 4.98 -20.35 7.37
CA LEU A 219 3.99 -20.05 8.39
C LEU A 219 2.78 -19.39 7.75
N GLN A 220 1.60 -19.73 8.26
CA GLN A 220 0.35 -19.03 7.98
C GLN A 220 -0.20 -18.49 9.29
N PHE A 221 -0.45 -17.19 9.33
CA PHE A 221 -1.06 -16.50 10.46
C PHE A 221 -2.52 -16.22 10.12
N ASP A 222 -3.42 -16.43 11.08
CA ASP A 222 -4.83 -16.07 10.91
C ASP A 222 -5.04 -14.63 11.44
N PRO A 223 -5.56 -13.69 10.61
CA PRO A 223 -5.79 -12.32 11.04
C PRO A 223 -6.98 -12.23 12.00
N GLU A 224 -6.96 -11.21 12.87
CA GLU A 224 -8.12 -10.83 13.66
C GLU A 224 -9.14 -10.03 12.83
N PRO A 225 -10.44 -10.03 13.19
CA PRO A 225 -11.42 -9.17 12.54
C PRO A 225 -10.99 -7.71 12.58
N ASP A 226 -11.12 -7.00 11.46
CA ASP A 226 -10.77 -5.59 11.31
C ASP A 226 -9.27 -5.26 11.40
N TRP A 227 -8.41 -6.28 11.39
CA TRP A 227 -6.96 -6.16 11.30
C TRP A 227 -6.44 -6.71 9.97
N ALA A 228 -5.47 -6.01 9.38
CA ALA A 228 -4.72 -6.47 8.23
C ALA A 228 -3.30 -6.86 8.65
N PHE A 229 -2.61 -7.61 7.81
CA PHE A 229 -1.17 -7.81 8.00
C PHE A 229 -0.42 -6.56 7.56
N THR A 230 0.54 -6.15 8.37
CA THR A 230 1.48 -5.10 7.97
C THR A 230 2.42 -5.59 6.87
N ARG A 231 3.10 -4.66 6.21
CA ARG A 231 4.11 -4.98 5.20
C ARG A 231 5.38 -5.48 5.87
N GLN A 232 6.21 -6.16 5.08
CA GLN A 232 7.55 -6.48 5.55
C GLN A 232 8.34 -5.18 5.79
N GLY A 233 8.98 -5.11 6.96
CA GLY A 233 9.90 -4.04 7.34
C GLY A 233 11.11 -3.94 6.41
N THR A 234 11.98 -2.96 6.69
CA THR A 234 13.12 -2.63 5.81
C THR A 234 14.45 -3.24 6.25
N ASP A 235 14.50 -3.95 7.39
CA ASP A 235 15.74 -4.51 7.96
C ASP A 235 15.75 -6.04 7.92
N PRO A 236 16.20 -6.65 6.80
CA PRO A 236 16.24 -8.11 6.68
C PRO A 236 17.27 -8.79 7.61
N LEU A 237 17.97 -8.04 8.46
CA LEU A 237 19.01 -8.53 9.36
C LEU A 237 18.57 -8.57 10.85
N ILE A 238 17.40 -8.02 11.19
CA ILE A 238 16.79 -8.10 12.52
C ILE A 238 15.50 -8.93 12.39
N ASP A 239 15.34 -9.94 13.25
CA ASP A 239 14.21 -10.88 13.26
C ASP A 239 12.90 -10.32 13.83
N ASP A 240 12.79 -8.99 13.92
CA ASP A 240 11.62 -8.27 14.38
C ASP A 240 10.71 -7.82 13.21
N ASP A 241 11.11 -8.05 11.96
CA ASP A 241 10.30 -7.72 10.78
C ASP A 241 9.12 -8.69 10.60
N SER A 242 8.00 -8.18 10.07
CA SER A 242 6.93 -9.03 9.55
C SER A 242 7.39 -9.79 8.29
N ASN A 243 7.16 -11.10 8.25
CA ASN A 243 7.62 -11.94 7.12
C ASN A 243 6.49 -12.49 6.25
N VAL A 244 5.25 -12.12 6.55
CA VAL A 244 4.08 -12.59 5.81
C VAL A 244 3.81 -11.75 4.57
N ASP A 245 3.26 -12.38 3.54
CA ASP A 245 2.61 -11.66 2.47
C ASP A 245 1.33 -11.00 3.03
N PRO A 246 1.17 -9.65 2.95
CA PRO A 246 0.06 -8.97 3.60
C PRO A 246 -1.33 -9.37 3.09
N ALA A 247 -1.41 -9.85 1.84
CA ALA A 247 -2.67 -10.26 1.23
C ALA A 247 -3.10 -11.67 1.65
N THR A 248 -2.17 -12.51 2.10
CA THR A 248 -2.45 -13.92 2.38
C THR A 248 -2.19 -14.34 3.83
N GLY A 249 -1.38 -13.59 4.58
CA GLY A 249 -0.90 -13.98 5.90
C GLY A 249 0.09 -15.15 5.88
N ILE A 250 0.60 -15.51 4.69
CA ILE A 250 1.50 -16.66 4.49
C ILE A 250 2.89 -16.16 4.16
N THR A 251 3.91 -16.73 4.80
CA THR A 251 5.30 -16.41 4.49
C THR A 251 5.74 -17.03 3.16
N PRO A 252 6.73 -16.45 2.47
CA PRO A 252 7.57 -17.20 1.53
C PRO A 252 8.15 -18.46 2.19
N PRO A 253 8.55 -19.48 1.40
CA PRO A 253 9.18 -20.66 1.98
C PRO A 253 10.56 -20.30 2.53
N PHE A 254 10.90 -20.82 3.71
CA PHE A 254 12.17 -20.63 4.37
C PHE A 254 12.71 -21.95 4.92
N THR A 255 14.04 -22.06 5.02
CA THR A 255 14.71 -23.30 5.44
C THR A 255 14.98 -23.26 6.94
N VAL A 256 14.73 -24.38 7.61
CA VAL A 256 15.11 -24.64 9.00
C VAL A 256 16.14 -25.76 9.00
N SER A 257 17.34 -25.50 9.52
CA SER A 257 18.47 -26.42 9.35
C SER A 257 19.06 -26.85 10.68
N ALA A 258 19.65 -28.06 10.70
CA ALA A 258 20.42 -28.56 11.84
C ALA A 258 21.82 -27.91 11.97
N SER A 259 22.01 -26.72 11.41
CA SER A 259 23.25 -25.94 11.45
C SER A 259 23.03 -24.49 11.87
N GLU A 260 21.77 -24.07 12.00
CA GLU A 260 21.42 -22.82 12.67
C GLU A 260 21.98 -22.90 14.08
N THR A 261 22.73 -21.90 14.52
CA THR A 261 23.22 -21.86 15.89
C THR A 261 21.98 -21.97 16.77
N GLY A 262 21.81 -23.11 17.45
CA GLY A 262 20.79 -23.25 18.47
C GLY A 262 20.89 -22.04 19.40
N PRO A 263 19.78 -21.60 20.01
CA PRO A 263 19.82 -20.48 20.93
C PRO A 263 20.98 -20.69 21.90
N THR A 264 21.75 -19.64 22.15
CA THR A 264 22.49 -19.55 23.40
C THR A 264 21.43 -19.58 24.49
N TYR A 265 21.09 -20.80 24.91
CA TYR A 265 20.24 -21.20 26.03
C TYR A 265 19.74 -20.01 26.85
N TRP A 266 18.72 -19.30 26.37
CA TRP A 266 17.88 -18.49 27.23
C TRP A 266 16.82 -19.47 27.73
N ASP A 267 17.21 -20.24 28.73
CA ASP A 267 16.28 -20.86 29.66
C ASP A 267 15.34 -19.73 30.09
N ASP A 268 14.12 -19.67 29.55
CA ASP A 268 13.02 -19.13 30.32
C ASP A 268 12.74 -20.18 31.40
N PRO A 269 13.15 -19.93 32.67
CA PRO A 269 13.05 -20.93 33.72
C PRO A 269 11.59 -21.20 34.13
N GLN A 270 10.62 -20.48 33.55
CA GLN A 270 9.20 -20.65 33.83
C GLN A 270 8.56 -21.76 33.02
N TRP A 271 9.24 -22.29 31.99
CA TRP A 271 8.69 -23.39 31.21
C TRP A 271 9.77 -24.45 30.92
N ASN A 272 9.80 -25.45 31.80
CA ASN A 272 10.54 -26.70 31.66
C ASN A 272 9.94 -27.62 30.58
N ASP A 273 9.58 -27.05 29.43
CA ASP A 273 9.07 -27.86 28.34
C ASP A 273 10.19 -28.65 27.69
N TYR A 274 9.88 -29.91 27.48
CA TYR A 274 10.72 -30.85 26.79
C TYR A 274 10.76 -30.43 25.32
N THR A 275 11.64 -29.46 25.03
CA THR A 275 11.96 -28.98 23.69
C THR A 275 12.45 -30.16 22.87
N ASN A 276 11.54 -30.81 22.15
CA ASN A 276 11.89 -31.90 21.25
C ASN A 276 12.56 -31.35 19.97
N ALA A 277 13.52 -30.44 20.11
CA ALA A 277 14.27 -29.83 19.03
C ALA A 277 15.67 -29.47 19.51
N ALA A 278 16.68 -29.88 18.75
CA ALA A 278 18.07 -29.57 19.01
C ALA A 278 18.47 -28.18 18.47
N PHE A 279 17.72 -27.65 17.51
CA PHE A 279 17.99 -26.38 16.83
C PHE A 279 16.71 -25.57 16.67
N TYR A 280 16.82 -24.24 16.74
CA TYR A 280 15.68 -23.33 16.60
C TYR A 280 15.98 -22.21 15.63
N ASN A 281 14.99 -21.88 14.81
CA ASN A 281 14.97 -20.65 14.02
C ASN A 281 13.99 -19.65 14.66
N PRO A 282 14.48 -18.54 15.26
CA PRO A 282 13.66 -17.53 15.90
C PRO A 282 13.18 -16.41 14.95
N THR A 283 13.35 -16.53 13.62
CA THR A 283 13.39 -15.35 12.74
C THR A 283 12.11 -15.00 12.01
N VAL A 284 11.00 -15.72 12.24
CA VAL A 284 9.81 -15.61 11.37
C VAL A 284 8.57 -15.18 12.15
N GLY A 285 8.19 -13.91 12.06
CA GLY A 285 7.04 -13.31 12.77
C GLY A 285 6.04 -12.59 11.86
N ALA A 286 4.97 -12.06 12.45
CA ALA A 286 3.95 -11.29 11.74
C ALA A 286 3.44 -10.10 12.57
N GLY A 287 3.19 -8.95 11.93
CA GLY A 287 2.53 -7.81 12.55
C GLY A 287 1.11 -7.64 12.01
N LEU A 288 0.16 -7.29 12.89
CA LEU A 288 -1.19 -6.86 12.52
C LEU A 288 -1.33 -5.35 12.68
N VAL A 289 -1.97 -4.70 11.72
CA VAL A 289 -2.21 -3.26 11.71
C VAL A 289 -3.68 -2.97 11.42
N GLN A 290 -4.24 -1.94 12.06
CA GLN A 290 -5.57 -1.44 11.71
C GLN A 290 -5.44 -0.50 10.52
N LEU A 291 -6.26 -0.72 9.50
CA LEU A 291 -6.25 0.10 8.30
C LEU A 291 -6.92 1.45 8.55
N VAL A 292 -6.46 2.44 7.80
CA VAL A 292 -6.99 3.80 7.80
C VAL A 292 -7.50 4.18 6.42
N ALA A 293 -8.39 5.15 6.38
CA ALA A 293 -8.93 5.74 5.16
C ALA A 293 -8.89 7.26 5.26
N MET A 294 -9.05 7.91 4.12
CA MET A 294 -9.16 9.36 4.08
C MET A 294 -10.01 9.85 2.91
N GLY A 295 -10.62 11.01 3.10
CA GLY A 295 -11.41 11.67 2.08
C GLY A 295 -12.60 12.39 2.68
N ASN A 296 -13.14 13.34 1.94
CA ASN A 296 -14.31 14.08 2.35
C ASN A 296 -15.05 14.61 1.11
N TYR A 297 -14.93 15.88 0.72
CA TYR A 297 -15.48 16.35 -0.56
C TYR A 297 -14.79 17.59 -1.15
N THR A 298 -15.19 17.91 -2.38
CA THR A 298 -14.83 19.14 -3.07
C THR A 298 -16.04 20.03 -3.27
N TRP A 299 -15.88 21.35 -3.19
CA TRP A 299 -16.98 22.31 -3.31
C TRP A 299 -16.66 23.48 -4.25
N ILE A 300 -17.72 24.17 -4.67
CA ILE A 300 -17.65 25.39 -5.45
C ILE A 300 -17.69 26.56 -4.47
N ASP A 301 -16.55 27.23 -4.30
CA ASP A 301 -16.42 28.44 -3.51
C ASP A 301 -16.98 29.62 -4.29
N THR A 302 -18.20 30.02 -3.93
CA THR A 302 -18.98 31.02 -4.69
C THR A 302 -18.68 32.45 -4.27
N ASN A 303 -18.25 32.65 -3.02
CA ASN A 303 -17.95 33.97 -2.48
C ASN A 303 -16.43 34.24 -2.44
N ARG A 304 -15.62 33.23 -2.77
CA ARG A 304 -14.16 33.26 -2.88
C ARG A 304 -13.47 33.58 -1.56
N ASP A 305 -14.01 33.12 -0.44
CA ASP A 305 -13.43 33.34 0.89
C ASP A 305 -12.53 32.18 1.35
N GLY A 306 -12.47 31.08 0.59
CA GLY A 306 -11.69 29.89 0.91
C GLY A 306 -12.25 29.07 2.07
N ILE A 307 -13.44 29.43 2.56
CA ILE A 307 -14.10 28.80 3.70
C ILE A 307 -15.36 28.13 3.18
N GLN A 308 -15.45 26.84 3.42
CA GLN A 308 -16.64 26.12 3.07
C GLN A 308 -17.82 26.54 3.96
N THR A 309 -18.89 27.03 3.33
CA THR A 309 -20.09 27.51 4.02
C THR A 309 -21.38 26.83 3.56
N ALA A 310 -22.38 26.83 4.45
CA ALA A 310 -23.66 26.22 4.17
C ALA A 310 -24.37 26.91 2.99
N GLY A 311 -24.68 26.13 1.95
CA GLY A 311 -25.35 26.62 0.74
C GLY A 311 -24.45 26.68 -0.49
N GLU A 312 -23.14 26.49 -0.31
CA GLU A 312 -22.22 26.34 -1.43
C GLU A 312 -22.40 24.98 -2.11
N PRO A 313 -22.46 24.94 -3.46
CA PRO A 313 -22.60 23.69 -4.19
C PRO A 313 -21.35 22.81 -4.04
N VAL A 314 -21.55 21.50 -4.08
CA VAL A 314 -20.45 20.53 -4.23
C VAL A 314 -19.95 20.49 -5.67
N LEU A 315 -18.70 20.08 -5.88
CA LEU A 315 -18.10 19.92 -7.21
C LEU A 315 -17.83 18.43 -7.50
N ALA A 316 -18.52 17.89 -8.50
CA ALA A 316 -18.25 16.55 -9.01
C ALA A 316 -17.17 16.57 -10.10
N GLY A 317 -16.49 15.43 -10.33
CA GLY A 317 -15.57 15.28 -11.46
C GLY A 317 -14.13 15.76 -11.21
N VAL A 318 -13.79 16.14 -9.98
CA VAL A 318 -12.41 16.46 -9.60
C VAL A 318 -11.61 15.16 -9.54
N THR A 319 -10.47 15.10 -10.21
CA THR A 319 -9.56 13.94 -10.07
C THR A 319 -8.68 14.14 -8.84
N VAL A 320 -8.65 13.15 -7.96
CA VAL A 320 -7.89 13.17 -6.71
C VAL A 320 -6.86 12.04 -6.72
N GLN A 321 -5.63 12.34 -6.33
CA GLN A 321 -4.50 11.41 -6.31
C GLN A 321 -3.85 11.41 -4.93
N LEU A 322 -3.48 10.23 -4.42
CA LEU A 322 -2.82 10.08 -3.13
C LEU A 322 -1.33 9.79 -3.31
N TYR A 323 -0.51 10.46 -2.53
CA TYR A 323 0.95 10.33 -2.49
C TYR A 323 1.43 10.08 -1.07
N ASP A 324 2.58 9.46 -0.92
CA ASP A 324 3.28 9.40 0.36
C ASP A 324 3.94 10.76 0.70
N ALA A 325 4.54 10.86 1.89
CA ALA A 325 5.23 12.07 2.34
C ALA A 325 6.34 12.56 1.39
N ASN A 326 7.00 11.64 0.69
CA ASN A 326 8.09 11.91 -0.25
C ASN A 326 7.60 12.37 -1.63
N GLY A 327 6.30 12.21 -1.90
CA GLY A 327 5.67 12.56 -3.17
C GLY A 327 5.66 11.42 -4.19
N ASP A 328 5.95 10.19 -3.77
CA ASP A 328 5.76 8.98 -4.59
C ASP A 328 4.30 8.50 -4.49
N PRO A 329 3.78 7.76 -5.48
CA PRO A 329 2.41 7.25 -5.43
C PRO A 329 2.17 6.44 -4.15
N ALA A 330 1.12 6.80 -3.41
CA ALA A 330 0.76 6.07 -2.21
C ALA A 330 0.42 4.62 -2.52
N LEU A 331 0.54 3.81 -1.49
CA LEU A 331 0.60 2.36 -1.57
C LEU A 331 -0.47 1.81 -0.61
N ASP A 332 -1.31 0.88 -1.06
CA ASP A 332 -2.33 0.23 -0.23
C ASP A 332 -1.71 -0.75 0.79
N SER A 333 -2.48 -1.30 1.71
CA SER A 333 -1.99 -2.29 2.68
C SER A 333 -1.31 -3.53 2.06
N THR A 334 -1.63 -3.87 0.81
CA THR A 334 -1.15 -5.11 0.16
C THR A 334 0.13 -4.99 -0.65
N GLY A 335 0.58 -3.77 -0.97
CA GLY A 335 1.77 -3.59 -1.82
C GLY A 335 1.55 -2.68 -3.02
N ASN A 336 0.30 -2.37 -3.37
CA ASN A 336 -0.04 -1.87 -4.71
C ASN A 336 -0.25 -0.34 -4.71
N PRO A 337 0.08 0.36 -5.82
CA PRO A 337 -0.22 1.78 -5.97
C PRO A 337 -1.72 2.07 -5.89
N VAL A 338 -2.07 3.04 -5.05
CA VAL A 338 -3.44 3.55 -4.91
C VAL A 338 -3.83 4.28 -6.20
N ALA A 339 -4.94 3.86 -6.81
CA ALA A 339 -5.43 4.46 -8.04
C ALA A 339 -6.06 5.84 -7.78
N PRO A 340 -5.97 6.80 -8.74
CA PRO A 340 -6.72 8.05 -8.66
C PRO A 340 -8.23 7.81 -8.57
N VAL A 341 -8.91 8.63 -7.78
CA VAL A 341 -10.37 8.65 -7.66
C VAL A 341 -10.95 9.91 -8.28
N ILE A 342 -12.24 9.89 -8.60
CA ILE A 342 -12.97 11.06 -9.14
C ILE A 342 -14.10 11.39 -8.18
N THR A 343 -14.23 12.66 -7.79
CA THR A 343 -15.30 13.08 -6.89
C THR A 343 -16.67 12.78 -7.48
N ASP A 344 -17.55 12.20 -6.67
CA ASP A 344 -18.86 11.73 -7.11
C ASP A 344 -19.86 12.89 -7.32
N ALA A 345 -21.13 12.57 -7.62
CA ALA A 345 -22.17 13.57 -7.84
C ALA A 345 -22.46 14.47 -6.62
N ASN A 346 -22.04 14.04 -5.43
CA ASN A 346 -22.12 14.79 -4.19
C ASN A 346 -20.76 15.42 -3.81
N GLY A 347 -19.76 15.36 -4.70
CA GLY A 347 -18.42 15.88 -4.48
C GLY A 347 -17.52 14.99 -3.62
N HIS A 348 -17.98 13.80 -3.21
CA HIS A 348 -17.23 12.95 -2.29
C HIS A 348 -16.13 12.15 -2.97
N TYR A 349 -15.04 11.93 -2.25
CA TYR A 349 -13.97 10.99 -2.62
C TYR A 349 -13.48 10.23 -1.39
N LEU A 350 -12.91 9.03 -1.59
CA LEU A 350 -12.40 8.19 -0.52
C LEU A 350 -11.21 7.36 -1.04
N PHE A 351 -10.12 7.35 -0.27
CA PHE A 351 -9.07 6.35 -0.34
C PHE A 351 -9.17 5.45 0.88
N ASP A 352 -9.29 4.14 0.65
CA ASP A 352 -9.53 3.13 1.68
C ASP A 352 -8.40 2.08 1.69
N GLY A 353 -8.29 1.33 2.78
CA GLY A 353 -7.37 0.22 2.93
C GLY A 353 -5.89 0.63 3.03
N LEU A 354 -5.63 1.82 3.58
CA LEU A 354 -4.30 2.40 3.73
C LEU A 354 -3.65 1.94 5.05
N LEU A 355 -2.32 1.91 5.08
CA LEU A 355 -1.57 1.78 6.33
C LEU A 355 -1.51 3.15 7.04
N PRO A 356 -1.39 3.19 8.38
CA PRO A 356 -1.01 4.40 9.09
C PRO A 356 0.28 5.00 8.51
N GLY A 357 0.36 6.33 8.47
CA GLY A 357 1.53 7.01 7.93
C GLY A 357 1.26 8.44 7.45
N ASP A 358 2.26 8.99 6.78
CA ASP A 358 2.27 10.36 6.29
C ASP A 358 1.95 10.42 4.79
N TYR A 359 0.98 11.26 4.44
CA TYR A 359 0.40 11.34 3.10
C TYR A 359 0.30 12.79 2.59
N ARG A 360 0.10 12.90 1.28
CA ARG A 360 -0.28 14.13 0.57
C ARG A 360 -1.37 13.83 -0.44
N VAL A 361 -2.28 14.77 -0.67
CA VAL A 361 -3.31 14.67 -1.70
C VAL A 361 -3.07 15.69 -2.80
N LYS A 362 -3.23 15.26 -4.05
CA LYS A 362 -3.28 16.14 -5.20
C LYS A 362 -4.66 16.18 -5.81
N PHE A 363 -5.24 17.36 -5.84
CA PHE A 363 -6.45 17.67 -6.57
C PHE A 363 -6.10 18.17 -7.98
N ILE A 364 -6.89 17.73 -8.96
CA ILE A 364 -6.81 18.22 -10.34
C ILE A 364 -8.19 18.76 -10.71
N PRO A 365 -8.34 20.09 -10.87
CA PRO A 365 -9.62 20.69 -11.20
C PRO A 365 -10.12 20.21 -12.57
N PRO A 366 -11.44 20.00 -12.74
CA PRO A 366 -12.02 19.90 -14.07
C PRO A 366 -11.85 21.23 -14.84
N GLN A 367 -11.99 21.19 -16.17
CA GLN A 367 -11.93 22.39 -16.99
C GLN A 367 -12.95 23.43 -16.50
N GLY A 368 -12.51 24.68 -16.41
CA GLY A 368 -13.37 25.79 -16.00
C GLY A 368 -13.36 26.09 -14.50
N TYR A 369 -12.51 25.42 -13.74
CA TYR A 369 -12.34 25.67 -12.32
C TYR A 369 -10.89 25.96 -11.98
N VAL A 370 -10.68 26.87 -11.04
CA VAL A 370 -9.39 27.11 -10.38
C VAL A 370 -9.57 26.92 -8.89
N PHE A 371 -8.49 26.72 -8.15
CA PHE A 371 -8.54 26.61 -6.69
C PHE A 371 -8.92 27.94 -6.04
N THR A 372 -9.58 27.86 -4.89
CA THR A 372 -9.70 28.97 -3.95
C THR A 372 -8.45 29.10 -3.07
N ASP A 373 -8.42 30.07 -2.17
CA ASP A 373 -7.32 30.26 -1.21
C ASP A 373 -7.31 29.13 -0.16
N GLN A 374 -6.12 28.58 0.11
CA GLN A 374 -5.92 27.54 1.11
C GLN A 374 -5.94 28.11 2.55
N TYR A 375 -6.34 27.29 3.52
CA TYR A 375 -6.22 27.56 4.97
C TYR A 375 -6.88 28.84 5.47
N MET A 376 -8.01 29.21 4.88
CA MET A 376 -8.76 30.41 5.27
C MET A 376 -9.72 30.18 6.45
N GLY A 377 -9.99 28.92 6.78
CA GLY A 377 -10.94 28.50 7.82
C GLY A 377 -10.31 27.67 8.93
N THR A 378 -11.01 26.60 9.33
CA THR A 378 -10.50 25.57 10.25
C THR A 378 -10.25 24.29 9.45
N SER A 379 -9.48 23.34 9.98
CA SER A 379 -9.23 22.04 9.31
C SER A 379 -10.50 21.25 8.94
N LEU A 380 -11.67 21.62 9.44
CA LEU A 380 -12.94 20.97 9.08
C LEU A 380 -13.68 21.66 7.94
N ASN A 381 -13.23 22.84 7.49
CA ASN A 381 -14.00 23.65 6.54
C ASN A 381 -13.15 24.64 5.71
N ASP A 382 -11.84 24.42 5.60
CA ASP A 382 -10.98 25.16 4.69
C ASP A 382 -10.55 24.30 3.51
N SER A 383 -9.85 24.91 2.56
CA SER A 383 -9.24 24.21 1.43
C SER A 383 -7.80 23.84 1.79
N ASP A 384 -7.43 22.58 1.61
CA ASP A 384 -6.05 22.10 1.79
C ASP A 384 -5.21 22.21 0.52
N ALA A 385 -5.86 22.33 -0.64
CA ALA A 385 -5.18 22.33 -1.92
C ALA A 385 -4.40 23.62 -2.14
N ASP A 386 -3.08 23.49 -2.38
CA ASP A 386 -2.26 24.63 -2.78
C ASP A 386 -2.73 25.22 -4.13
N PRO A 387 -3.04 26.53 -4.22
CA PRO A 387 -3.66 27.09 -5.41
C PRO A 387 -2.83 26.99 -6.70
N LEU A 388 -1.52 26.76 -6.58
CA LEU A 388 -0.61 26.66 -7.72
C LEU A 388 -0.43 25.21 -8.20
N SER A 389 -0.33 24.27 -7.27
CA SER A 389 0.06 22.88 -7.53
C SER A 389 -1.09 21.89 -7.39
N GLY A 390 -2.15 22.27 -6.66
CA GLY A 390 -3.25 21.41 -6.22
C GLY A 390 -2.85 20.39 -5.16
N MET A 391 -1.64 20.48 -4.60
CA MET A 391 -1.11 19.54 -3.61
C MET A 391 -1.40 20.05 -2.20
N SER A 392 -1.79 19.15 -1.29
CA SER A 392 -1.82 19.44 0.14
C SER A 392 -0.42 19.47 0.74
N ASP A 393 -0.30 20.03 1.94
CA ASP A 393 0.83 19.73 2.82
C ASP A 393 0.82 18.25 3.25
N VAL A 394 1.92 17.81 3.89
CA VAL A 394 1.97 16.48 4.49
C VAL A 394 1.08 16.45 5.72
N PHE A 395 0.24 15.44 5.82
CA PHE A 395 -0.55 15.14 7.01
C PHE A 395 -0.37 13.67 7.40
N THR A 396 -0.53 13.38 8.68
CA THR A 396 -0.44 12.03 9.23
C THR A 396 -1.85 11.47 9.39
N ILE A 397 -2.04 10.21 8.98
CA ILE A 397 -3.21 9.42 9.36
C ILE A 397 -2.72 8.28 10.25
N ASP A 398 -3.28 8.15 11.44
CA ASP A 398 -2.96 7.08 12.37
C ASP A 398 -4.22 6.37 12.88
N THR A 399 -4.03 5.37 13.72
CA THR A 399 -5.10 4.59 14.34
C THR A 399 -5.65 5.24 15.62
N SER A 400 -5.24 6.47 15.92
CA SER A 400 -5.69 7.19 17.09
C SER A 400 -6.87 8.10 16.74
N VAL A 401 -7.93 8.03 17.53
CA VAL A 401 -9.04 8.99 17.44
C VAL A 401 -8.55 10.32 18.03
N THR A 402 -7.87 11.10 17.21
CA THR A 402 -7.52 12.50 17.47
C THR A 402 -8.56 13.42 16.80
N GLY A 403 -8.43 14.74 16.98
CA GLY A 403 -9.42 15.70 16.49
C GLY A 403 -9.74 15.60 14.99
N ASP A 404 -8.80 15.07 14.20
CA ASP A 404 -8.88 14.99 12.73
C ASP A 404 -9.21 13.59 12.21
N THR A 405 -9.28 12.56 13.07
CA THR A 405 -9.59 11.18 12.69
C THR A 405 -10.82 10.69 13.43
N ILE A 406 -11.80 10.16 12.70
CA ILE A 406 -13.04 9.61 13.25
C ILE A 406 -13.10 8.10 13.04
N ALA A 407 -13.78 7.38 13.93
CA ALA A 407 -14.05 5.95 13.71
C ALA A 407 -15.00 5.79 12.53
N ASP A 408 -14.69 4.85 11.64
CA ASP A 408 -15.65 4.46 10.63
C ASP A 408 -16.83 3.74 11.30
N THR A 409 -18.04 4.12 10.89
CA THR A 409 -19.29 3.50 11.35
C THR A 409 -20.07 2.88 10.22
N ASP A 410 -19.64 3.07 8.97
CA ASP A 410 -20.20 2.41 7.82
C ASP A 410 -19.41 1.12 7.57
N GLN A 411 -20.07 -0.03 7.52
CA GLN A 411 -19.38 -1.33 7.38
C GLN A 411 -18.95 -1.59 5.93
N ASN A 412 -18.69 -0.53 5.15
CA ASN A 412 -18.40 -0.62 3.72
C ASN A 412 -16.95 -0.23 3.39
N THR A 413 -16.19 0.33 4.33
CA THR A 413 -14.75 0.51 4.18
C THR A 413 -13.97 -0.58 4.90
N LEU A 414 -12.73 -0.83 4.44
CA LEU A 414 -11.80 -1.74 5.10
C LEU A 414 -11.17 -1.10 6.34
N ALA A 415 -11.16 0.24 6.39
CA ALA A 415 -10.55 1.01 7.46
C ALA A 415 -11.42 1.04 8.72
N VAL A 416 -10.76 1.12 9.86
CA VAL A 416 -11.42 1.35 11.16
C VAL A 416 -11.51 2.85 11.45
N PHE A 417 -10.65 3.65 10.82
CA PHE A 417 -10.49 5.07 11.06
C PHE A 417 -10.42 5.86 9.76
N VAL A 418 -11.10 7.01 9.72
CA VAL A 418 -11.16 7.89 8.55
C VAL A 418 -10.69 9.28 8.95
N ASN A 419 -9.81 9.89 8.15
CA ASN A 419 -9.53 11.32 8.20
C ASN A 419 -10.44 12.07 7.18
N PRO A 420 -11.42 12.87 7.63
CA PRO A 420 -12.32 13.62 6.78
C PRO A 420 -11.95 15.10 6.63
N THR A 421 -10.71 15.50 6.95
CA THR A 421 -10.34 16.93 7.02
C THR A 421 -9.68 17.44 5.74
N ILE A 422 -9.45 16.58 4.74
CA ILE A 422 -8.74 16.96 3.53
C ILE A 422 -9.75 17.31 2.44
N ASP A 423 -9.92 18.59 2.15
CA ASP A 423 -10.91 19.11 1.22
C ASP A 423 -10.29 20.11 0.22
N ALA A 424 -11.00 20.38 -0.88
CA ALA A 424 -10.58 21.40 -1.85
C ALA A 424 -11.74 22.24 -2.38
N GLY A 425 -11.57 23.55 -2.30
CA GLY A 425 -12.52 24.56 -2.78
C GLY A 425 -12.13 25.08 -4.17
N PHE A 426 -13.14 25.31 -5.01
CA PHE A 426 -12.93 25.70 -6.41
C PHE A 426 -13.77 26.89 -6.82
N ILE A 427 -13.16 27.85 -7.52
CA ILE A 427 -13.82 29.01 -8.10
C ILE A 427 -14.09 28.72 -9.58
N PRO A 428 -15.34 28.84 -10.06
CA PRO A 428 -15.64 28.67 -11.47
C PRO A 428 -15.13 29.88 -12.25
N VAL A 429 -14.42 29.64 -13.35
CA VAL A 429 -13.99 30.69 -14.26
C VAL A 429 -15.12 31.06 -15.22
N VAL A 430 -15.20 32.34 -15.54
CA VAL A 430 -16.27 32.96 -16.30
C VAL A 430 -15.73 33.64 -17.57
N ALA A 431 -16.61 33.93 -18.50
CA ALA A 431 -16.29 34.64 -19.73
C ALA A 431 -17.28 35.79 -19.98
N VAL A 432 -16.87 36.75 -20.79
CA VAL A 432 -17.75 37.82 -21.27
C VAL A 432 -17.45 38.14 -22.73
N GLY A 433 -18.51 38.31 -23.50
CA GLY A 433 -18.40 38.76 -24.88
C GLY A 433 -19.66 38.44 -25.64
N ASN A 434 -19.89 39.19 -26.71
CA ASN A 434 -20.95 38.92 -27.65
C ASN A 434 -20.57 39.60 -28.98
N TYR A 435 -21.27 40.65 -29.40
CA TYR A 435 -21.39 41.04 -30.80
C TYR A 435 -21.29 42.55 -31.04
N THR A 436 -20.96 42.92 -32.28
CA THR A 436 -20.87 44.31 -32.73
C THR A 436 -21.53 44.50 -34.09
N TRP A 437 -22.31 45.59 -34.24
CA TRP A 437 -23.17 45.81 -35.40
C TRP A 437 -23.25 47.25 -35.86
N ILE A 438 -23.72 47.43 -37.09
CA ILE A 438 -24.06 48.72 -37.68
C ILE A 438 -25.53 49.00 -37.36
N ASP A 439 -25.74 49.88 -36.41
CA ASP A 439 -27.05 50.44 -36.12
C ASP A 439 -27.45 51.41 -37.25
N SER A 440 -28.32 50.92 -38.12
CA SER A 440 -28.67 51.61 -39.36
C SER A 440 -29.75 52.66 -39.17
N ASN A 441 -30.59 52.49 -38.15
CA ASN A 441 -31.71 53.38 -37.85
C ASN A 441 -31.41 54.33 -36.65
N ALA A 442 -30.24 54.14 -36.01
CA ALA A 442 -29.75 54.88 -34.86
C ALA A 442 -30.68 54.81 -33.63
N ASP A 443 -31.32 53.68 -33.39
CA ASP A 443 -32.21 53.46 -32.25
C ASP A 443 -31.55 52.77 -31.04
N GLY A 444 -30.31 52.31 -31.20
CA GLY A 444 -29.49 51.67 -30.16
C GLY A 444 -29.83 50.22 -29.89
N GLN A 445 -30.75 49.62 -30.65
CA GLN A 445 -31.15 48.21 -30.53
C GLN A 445 -30.54 47.38 -31.64
N GLN A 446 -30.19 46.14 -31.31
CA GLN A 446 -29.80 45.14 -32.29
C GLN A 446 -31.06 44.55 -32.92
N THR A 447 -31.21 44.71 -34.23
CA THR A 447 -32.34 44.14 -34.97
C THR A 447 -31.88 43.22 -36.12
N ASP A 448 -32.74 42.25 -36.45
CA ASP A 448 -32.47 41.29 -37.52
C ASP A 448 -32.23 42.01 -38.86
N GLY A 449 -31.07 41.74 -39.47
CA GLY A 449 -30.67 42.28 -40.76
C GLY A 449 -29.65 43.42 -40.69
N GLU A 450 -29.30 43.88 -39.49
CA GLU A 450 -28.23 44.86 -39.31
C GLU A 450 -26.84 44.24 -39.55
N PRO A 451 -25.97 44.88 -40.37
CA PRO A 451 -24.64 44.35 -40.66
C PRO A 451 -23.76 44.27 -39.41
N VAL A 452 -22.81 43.32 -39.41
CA VAL A 452 -21.78 43.19 -38.36
C VAL A 452 -20.74 44.31 -38.48
N VAL A 453 -19.96 44.54 -37.42
CA VAL A 453 -18.72 45.35 -37.49
C VAL A 453 -17.51 44.52 -37.09
N SER A 454 -16.70 44.10 -38.05
CA SER A 454 -15.44 43.39 -37.79
C SER A 454 -14.29 44.36 -37.44
N GLY A 455 -13.30 43.88 -36.68
CA GLY A 455 -12.06 44.62 -36.39
C GLY A 455 -12.21 45.75 -35.38
N VAL A 456 -13.26 45.74 -34.56
CA VAL A 456 -13.41 46.65 -33.41
C VAL A 456 -12.44 46.21 -32.32
N LYS A 457 -11.60 47.12 -31.83
CA LYS A 457 -10.73 46.83 -30.68
C LYS A 457 -11.55 46.85 -29.41
N VAL A 458 -11.46 45.80 -28.62
CA VAL A 458 -12.18 45.61 -27.36
C VAL A 458 -11.18 45.34 -26.24
N GLU A 459 -11.30 46.05 -25.12
CA GLU A 459 -10.40 45.95 -23.97
C GLU A 459 -11.21 45.80 -22.67
N LEU A 460 -10.78 44.90 -21.78
CA LEU A 460 -11.43 44.61 -20.50
C LEU A 460 -10.64 45.24 -19.34
N PHE A 461 -11.35 45.89 -18.42
CA PHE A 461 -10.77 46.58 -17.27
C PHE A 461 -11.51 46.24 -15.98
N ASN A 462 -10.77 46.31 -14.87
CA ASN A 462 -11.33 46.32 -13.53
C ASN A 462 -11.95 47.69 -13.21
N PRO A 463 -12.84 47.82 -12.21
CA PRO A 463 -13.54 49.08 -11.91
C PRO A 463 -12.62 50.24 -11.51
N ASP A 464 -11.42 49.93 -11.01
CA ASP A 464 -10.38 50.91 -10.67
C ASP A 464 -9.63 51.48 -11.88
N GLY A 465 -9.90 50.94 -13.09
CA GLY A 465 -9.30 51.36 -14.34
C GLY A 465 -8.03 50.62 -14.73
N THR A 466 -7.59 49.63 -13.95
CA THR A 466 -6.49 48.73 -14.32
C THR A 466 -6.96 47.70 -15.36
N PRO A 467 -6.08 47.23 -16.28
CA PRO A 467 -6.41 46.14 -17.17
C PRO A 467 -6.79 44.88 -16.39
N ALA A 468 -7.80 44.15 -16.86
CA ALA A 468 -8.20 42.89 -16.25
C ALA A 468 -7.09 41.83 -16.38
N VAL A 469 -7.05 40.91 -15.41
CA VAL A 469 -6.23 39.70 -15.44
C VAL A 469 -7.15 38.48 -15.48
N ASP A 470 -6.66 37.39 -16.06
CA ASP A 470 -7.34 36.10 -16.06
C ASP A 470 -7.18 35.39 -14.69
N ALA A 471 -7.80 34.22 -14.55
CA ALA A 471 -7.79 33.42 -13.34
C ALA A 471 -6.40 32.90 -12.93
N TRP A 472 -5.38 33.05 -13.78
CA TRP A 472 -3.99 32.69 -13.50
C TRP A 472 -3.10 33.92 -13.29
N GLY A 473 -3.70 35.10 -13.15
CA GLY A 473 -3.01 36.36 -12.90
C GLY A 473 -2.30 36.95 -14.13
N MET A 474 -2.58 36.44 -15.34
CA MET A 474 -2.01 36.95 -16.58
C MET A 474 -2.88 38.07 -17.15
N ALA A 475 -2.26 39.09 -17.74
CA ALA A 475 -3.00 40.21 -18.32
C ALA A 475 -3.89 39.75 -19.48
N VAL A 476 -5.17 40.11 -19.44
CA VAL A 476 -6.14 39.82 -20.52
C VAL A 476 -5.82 40.71 -21.72
N PRO A 477 -5.45 40.14 -22.88
CA PRO A 477 -5.09 40.94 -24.04
C PRO A 477 -6.32 41.56 -24.70
N ALA A 478 -6.11 42.73 -25.31
CA ALA A 478 -7.13 43.35 -26.17
C ALA A 478 -7.56 42.40 -27.29
N GLN A 479 -8.87 42.33 -27.53
CA GLN A 479 -9.45 41.54 -28.61
C GLN A 479 -9.78 42.43 -29.81
N MET A 480 -9.89 41.80 -30.98
CA MET A 480 -10.50 42.39 -32.17
C MET A 480 -11.73 41.58 -32.51
N THR A 481 -12.86 42.23 -32.80
CA THR A 481 -14.04 41.52 -33.27
C THR A 481 -13.72 40.79 -34.58
N ASP A 482 -14.20 39.56 -34.70
CA ASP A 482 -13.95 38.72 -35.87
C ASP A 482 -14.75 39.16 -37.11
N ASP A 483 -14.62 38.43 -38.22
CA ASP A 483 -15.35 38.71 -39.45
C ASP A 483 -16.89 38.59 -39.31
N ALA A 484 -17.34 37.93 -38.24
CA ALA A 484 -18.75 37.82 -37.87
C ALA A 484 -19.14 38.83 -36.76
N GLY A 485 -18.24 39.73 -36.34
CA GLY A 485 -18.50 40.77 -35.35
C GLY A 485 -18.40 40.33 -33.89
N TYR A 486 -18.00 39.09 -33.62
CA TYR A 486 -17.95 38.55 -32.26
C TYR A 486 -16.61 38.78 -31.58
N TYR A 487 -16.63 38.90 -30.25
CA TYR A 487 -15.44 38.88 -29.40
C TYR A 487 -15.70 38.06 -28.12
N LEU A 488 -14.65 37.59 -27.47
CA LEU A 488 -14.75 36.85 -26.21
C LEU A 488 -13.51 37.10 -25.34
N PHE A 489 -13.74 37.47 -24.08
CA PHE A 489 -12.76 37.35 -23.01
C PHE A 489 -13.11 36.12 -22.19
N ASP A 490 -12.17 35.18 -22.09
CA ASP A 490 -12.36 33.86 -21.49
C ASP A 490 -11.40 33.67 -20.30
N GLY A 491 -11.72 32.75 -19.40
CA GLY A 491 -10.88 32.39 -18.25
C GLY A 491 -10.78 33.48 -17.17
N LEU A 492 -11.82 34.29 -16.99
CA LEU A 492 -11.88 35.34 -15.98
C LEU A 492 -12.29 34.78 -14.62
N LEU A 493 -11.88 35.43 -13.53
CA LEU A 493 -12.52 35.19 -12.23
C LEU A 493 -13.88 35.91 -12.17
N PRO A 494 -14.82 35.43 -11.34
CA PRO A 494 -15.99 36.20 -10.96
C PRO A 494 -15.64 37.57 -10.40
N GLY A 495 -16.41 38.59 -10.77
CA GLY A 495 -16.23 39.94 -10.27
C GLY A 495 -16.79 41.04 -11.16
N ASP A 496 -16.42 42.27 -10.82
CA ASP A 496 -16.86 43.48 -11.51
C ASP A 496 -15.87 43.90 -12.61
N TYR A 497 -16.41 44.25 -13.78
CA TYR A 497 -15.62 44.65 -14.94
C TYR A 497 -16.31 45.77 -15.72
N TYR A 498 -15.55 46.44 -16.58
CA TYR A 498 -16.11 47.21 -17.68
C TYR A 498 -15.28 47.01 -18.96
N ILE A 499 -15.93 47.22 -20.11
CA ILE A 499 -15.30 47.06 -21.42
C ILE A 499 -15.15 48.43 -22.08
N VAL A 500 -14.04 48.62 -22.79
CA VAL A 500 -13.80 49.77 -23.67
C VAL A 500 -13.75 49.30 -25.11
N PHE A 501 -14.68 49.82 -25.91
CA PHE A 501 -14.68 49.65 -27.35
C PHE A 501 -13.98 50.83 -28.02
N THR A 502 -13.19 50.57 -29.06
CA THR A 502 -12.65 51.61 -29.93
C THR A 502 -13.28 51.50 -31.32
N PRO A 503 -14.06 52.51 -31.77
CA PRO A 503 -14.72 52.44 -33.06
C PRO A 503 -13.70 52.42 -34.21
N PRO A 504 -13.96 51.64 -35.29
CA PRO A 504 -13.19 51.75 -36.52
C PRO A 504 -13.24 53.18 -37.09
N ALA A 505 -12.24 53.54 -37.90
CA ALA A 505 -12.14 54.90 -38.42
C ALA A 505 -13.42 55.35 -39.17
N GLY A 506 -13.98 56.47 -38.73
CA GLY A 506 -15.19 57.06 -39.31
C GLY A 506 -16.51 56.57 -38.73
N PHE A 507 -16.51 55.48 -37.95
CA PHE A 507 -17.67 55.06 -37.18
C PHE A 507 -17.78 55.88 -35.89
N ARG A 508 -19.00 56.00 -35.40
CA ARG A 508 -19.30 56.50 -34.04
C ARG A 508 -20.21 55.51 -33.35
N PHE A 509 -20.20 55.50 -32.02
CA PHE A 509 -21.19 54.73 -31.26
C PHE A 509 -22.61 55.19 -31.57
N THR A 510 -23.54 54.24 -31.58
CA THR A 510 -24.97 54.58 -31.52
C THR A 510 -25.37 55.02 -30.11
N THR A 511 -26.63 55.41 -29.89
CA THR A 511 -27.12 55.76 -28.57
C THR A 511 -27.04 54.55 -27.64
N GLN A 512 -26.39 54.76 -26.48
CA GLN A 512 -26.48 53.82 -25.36
C GLN A 512 -27.95 53.71 -24.96
N ALA A 513 -28.56 52.55 -25.23
CA ALA A 513 -29.97 52.35 -24.96
C ALA A 513 -30.16 51.63 -23.62
N THR A 514 -31.30 51.93 -22.99
CA THR A 514 -31.82 51.36 -21.74
C THR A 514 -33.06 50.53 -22.10
N GLY A 515 -32.88 49.41 -22.81
CA GLY A 515 -33.96 48.50 -23.16
C GLY A 515 -34.16 47.42 -22.10
N ASP A 516 -35.35 46.78 -22.06
CA ASP A 516 -35.63 45.67 -21.12
C ASP A 516 -34.91 44.35 -21.50
N SER A 517 -34.15 44.33 -22.61
CA SER A 517 -33.50 43.14 -23.19
C SER A 517 -31.99 43.32 -23.21
N LEU A 518 -31.34 43.01 -22.08
CA LEU A 518 -29.92 43.30 -21.80
C LEU A 518 -28.89 42.85 -22.85
N GLY A 519 -29.22 41.92 -23.76
CA GLY A 519 -28.31 41.41 -24.80
C GLY A 519 -28.71 41.76 -26.24
N LEU A 520 -29.56 42.78 -26.42
CA LEU A 520 -29.97 43.27 -27.75
C LEU A 520 -29.89 44.81 -27.81
N ASP A 521 -29.11 45.44 -26.94
CA ASP A 521 -28.89 46.88 -26.94
C ASP A 521 -27.41 47.25 -26.80
N SER A 522 -27.07 48.47 -27.24
CA SER A 522 -25.68 48.93 -27.23
C SER A 522 -25.29 49.41 -25.83
N ASN A 523 -24.27 48.78 -25.22
CA ASN A 523 -23.79 49.13 -23.89
C ASN A 523 -22.79 50.29 -23.79
N PRO A 524 -21.88 50.57 -24.76
CA PRO A 524 -20.87 51.61 -24.55
C PRO A 524 -21.44 53.03 -24.54
N ASP A 525 -20.92 53.87 -23.64
CA ASP A 525 -21.16 55.30 -23.63
C ASP A 525 -20.69 55.94 -24.93
N VAL A 526 -21.53 56.83 -25.47
CA VAL A 526 -21.37 57.39 -26.80
C VAL A 526 -20.11 58.23 -26.99
N THR A 527 -19.51 58.73 -25.90
CA THR A 527 -18.36 59.62 -25.92
C THR A 527 -17.07 58.90 -25.60
N THR A 528 -17.12 57.98 -24.63
CA THR A 528 -15.95 57.32 -24.05
C THR A 528 -15.73 55.92 -24.57
N GLY A 529 -16.76 55.29 -25.18
CA GLY A 529 -16.73 53.89 -25.61
C GLY A 529 -16.72 52.89 -24.45
N ARG A 530 -16.95 53.36 -23.21
CA ARG A 530 -16.93 52.53 -22.00
C ARG A 530 -18.32 52.01 -21.70
N THR A 531 -18.45 50.73 -21.40
CA THR A 531 -19.67 50.21 -20.77
C THR A 531 -19.79 50.74 -19.34
N PRO A 532 -20.99 50.74 -18.73
CA PRO A 532 -21.10 50.72 -17.28
C PRO A 532 -20.32 49.55 -16.69
N VAL A 533 -19.97 49.64 -15.40
CA VAL A 533 -19.46 48.49 -14.66
C VAL A 533 -20.58 47.46 -14.57
N PHE A 534 -20.25 46.21 -14.91
CA PHE A 534 -21.14 45.06 -14.81
C PHE A 534 -20.45 43.96 -13.99
N THR A 535 -21.26 43.13 -13.37
CA THR A 535 -20.81 42.06 -12.47
C THR A 535 -21.02 40.72 -13.16
N ILE A 536 -19.97 39.88 -13.19
CA ILE A 536 -20.06 38.49 -13.65
C ILE A 536 -19.95 37.60 -12.42
N GLU A 537 -21.09 37.12 -11.92
CA GLU A 537 -21.15 36.24 -10.75
C GLU A 537 -21.84 34.92 -11.09
N PRO A 538 -21.18 33.77 -10.81
CA PRO A 538 -21.76 32.46 -10.95
C PRO A 538 -23.09 32.35 -10.21
N PHE A 539 -24.03 31.58 -10.77
CA PHE A 539 -25.34 31.29 -10.15
C PHE A 539 -26.24 32.51 -9.92
N VAL A 540 -25.88 33.68 -10.45
CA VAL A 540 -26.76 34.85 -10.61
C VAL A 540 -27.32 34.85 -12.04
N GLY A 541 -28.58 35.26 -12.19
CA GLY A 541 -29.27 35.23 -13.49
C GLY A 541 -28.61 36.12 -14.54
N GLY A 542 -28.61 35.68 -15.81
CA GLY A 542 -28.06 36.43 -16.95
C GLY A 542 -26.84 35.77 -17.62
N LEU A 543 -26.24 34.76 -16.98
CA LEU A 543 -25.17 33.96 -17.57
C LEU A 543 -25.71 32.73 -18.31
N THR A 544 -24.97 32.28 -19.32
CA THR A 544 -25.27 31.06 -20.07
C THR A 544 -24.17 30.04 -19.90
N MET A 545 -24.55 28.76 -19.76
CA MET A 545 -23.59 27.66 -19.68
C MET A 545 -22.85 27.51 -21.00
N VAL A 546 -21.53 27.36 -20.93
CA VAL A 546 -20.70 27.04 -22.08
C VAL A 546 -20.93 25.58 -22.48
N ASP A 547 -20.99 25.29 -23.79
CA ASP A 547 -21.04 23.91 -24.31
C ASP A 547 -19.75 23.18 -23.91
N ALA A 548 -19.88 21.98 -23.35
CA ALA A 548 -18.78 21.11 -22.94
C ALA A 548 -17.78 20.79 -24.08
N ASN A 549 -18.14 21.00 -25.35
CA ASN A 549 -17.26 20.80 -26.50
C ASN A 549 -16.65 22.10 -27.05
N SER A 550 -16.86 23.23 -26.37
CA SER A 550 -16.25 24.51 -26.74
C SER A 550 -14.74 24.52 -26.45
N SER A 551 -14.01 25.37 -27.18
CA SER A 551 -12.63 25.73 -26.79
C SER A 551 -12.59 26.74 -25.65
N THR A 552 -13.74 27.26 -25.23
CA THR A 552 -13.89 28.17 -24.09
C THR A 552 -13.60 27.43 -22.78
N ILE A 553 -12.75 28.00 -21.94
CA ILE A 553 -12.38 27.44 -20.64
C ILE A 553 -13.47 27.69 -19.60
N ALA A 554 -14.10 28.86 -19.64
CA ALA A 554 -15.15 29.24 -18.71
C ALA A 554 -16.33 28.26 -18.66
N VAL A 555 -16.93 28.11 -17.47
CA VAL A 555 -18.17 27.34 -17.26
C VAL A 555 -19.38 28.18 -17.67
N LEU A 556 -19.29 29.49 -17.47
CA LEU A 556 -20.36 30.45 -17.67
C LEU A 556 -19.88 31.63 -18.52
N VAL A 557 -20.69 32.07 -19.48
CA VAL A 557 -20.43 33.27 -20.28
C VAL A 557 -21.55 34.30 -20.06
N ASN A 558 -21.18 35.57 -19.94
CA ASN A 558 -22.07 36.71 -20.04
C ASN A 558 -22.16 37.15 -21.53
N PRO A 559 -23.29 36.89 -22.22
CA PRO A 559 -23.46 37.21 -23.62
C PRO A 559 -24.18 38.56 -23.82
N THR A 560 -24.23 39.45 -22.83
CA THR A 560 -25.06 40.66 -22.90
C THR A 560 -24.28 41.94 -23.16
N ILE A 561 -22.99 41.83 -23.47
CA ILE A 561 -22.13 43.00 -23.68
C ILE A 561 -21.80 43.13 -25.17
N ASP A 562 -22.35 44.18 -25.76
CA ASP A 562 -22.55 44.42 -27.18
C ASP A 562 -22.29 45.90 -27.52
N ALA A 563 -21.82 46.18 -28.74
CA ALA A 563 -21.62 47.55 -29.21
C ALA A 563 -22.19 47.84 -30.61
N GLY A 564 -23.13 48.80 -30.67
CA GLY A 564 -23.72 49.30 -31.89
C GLY A 564 -23.01 50.55 -32.42
N PHE A 565 -22.85 50.64 -33.74
CA PHE A 565 -22.13 51.73 -34.40
C PHE A 565 -22.93 52.34 -35.55
N ILE A 566 -22.83 53.67 -35.70
CA ILE A 566 -23.33 54.39 -36.87
C ILE A 566 -22.16 54.61 -37.83
N ALA A 567 -22.33 54.17 -39.08
CA ALA A 567 -21.33 54.28 -40.13
C ALA A 567 -21.05 55.74 -40.58
N PRO A 568 -19.86 56.05 -41.11
CA PRO A 568 -19.52 57.37 -41.63
C PRO A 568 -20.45 57.79 -42.77
N GLY A 569 -21.17 58.91 -42.58
CA GLY A 569 -22.15 59.45 -43.54
C GLY A 569 -23.53 59.74 -42.96
N GLY A 570 -23.86 59.18 -41.79
CA GLY A 570 -25.08 59.46 -41.02
C GLY A 570 -26.36 58.82 -41.60
N ALA A 571 -27.22 58.37 -40.69
CA ALA A 571 -28.54 57.81 -40.96
C ALA A 571 -29.37 58.72 -41.88
N LEU A 572 -29.62 58.28 -43.11
CA LEU A 572 -30.75 58.82 -43.86
C LEU A 572 -32.02 58.23 -43.19
N PRO A 573 -33.04 59.03 -42.85
CA PRO A 573 -34.33 58.49 -42.49
C PRO A 573 -34.90 57.80 -43.74
N MET A 574 -34.59 56.52 -43.92
CA MET A 574 -35.11 55.71 -45.01
C MET A 574 -36.55 55.37 -44.68
N THR A 575 -37.44 56.33 -44.94
CA THR A 575 -38.83 56.02 -45.27
C THR A 575 -38.83 55.32 -46.63
N GLY A 576 -38.68 53.99 -46.60
CA GLY A 576 -38.97 53.11 -47.72
C GLY A 576 -37.86 52.91 -48.75
N LEU A 577 -37.52 51.62 -48.93
CA LEU A 577 -37.01 50.98 -50.15
C LEU A 577 -35.66 51.45 -50.72
N ASP A 578 -34.60 50.70 -50.41
CA ASP A 578 -33.69 50.01 -51.35
C ASP A 578 -32.25 49.96 -50.80
N LEU A 579 -31.88 48.81 -50.22
CA LEU A 579 -30.52 48.49 -49.78
C LEU A 579 -29.87 47.55 -50.80
N SER A 580 -29.32 48.13 -51.87
CA SER A 580 -28.48 47.35 -52.81
C SER A 580 -27.22 48.08 -53.29
N ARG A 581 -26.89 49.25 -52.74
CA ARG A 581 -25.68 49.98 -53.12
C ARG A 581 -25.14 50.82 -51.97
N PHE A 582 -24.24 50.28 -51.15
CA PHE A 582 -23.12 51.02 -50.52
C PHE A 582 -22.35 50.06 -49.59
N LEU A 583 -21.30 49.42 -50.10
CA LEU A 583 -19.97 49.27 -49.49
C LEU A 583 -19.15 48.26 -50.31
N LEU A 584 -18.39 48.77 -51.28
CA LEU A 584 -17.24 48.04 -51.80
C LEU A 584 -16.10 49.06 -51.91
N LEU A 585 -15.39 49.27 -50.81
CA LEU A 585 -14.06 49.85 -50.82
C LEU A 585 -13.13 48.85 -50.15
N GLY A 586 -12.59 47.96 -50.99
CA GLY A 586 -11.52 47.05 -50.60
C GLY A 586 -10.21 47.81 -50.43
N PHE A 587 -9.51 47.54 -49.34
CA PHE A 587 -8.08 47.78 -49.25
C PHE A 587 -7.35 46.56 -49.78
N GLY A 588 -6.74 46.71 -50.96
CA GLY A 588 -5.76 45.76 -51.48
C GLY A 588 -4.39 46.06 -50.90
N SER A 589 -3.82 45.09 -50.19
CA SER A 589 -2.39 45.04 -49.86
C SER A 589 -1.82 43.74 -50.40
N LEU A 590 -0.85 43.92 -51.28
CA LEU A 590 -0.11 42.93 -52.04
C LEU A 590 0.84 42.14 -51.13
N LEU A 591 0.73 40.82 -51.06
CA LEU A 591 1.89 39.94 -50.86
C LEU A 591 1.58 38.50 -51.33
N ALA A 592 2.39 38.06 -52.29
CA ALA A 592 2.34 36.76 -52.92
C ALA A 592 2.98 35.69 -52.02
N GLY A 593 2.39 34.49 -51.99
CA GLY A 593 3.01 33.31 -51.41
C GLY A 593 2.04 32.13 -51.44
N ALA A 594 2.29 31.18 -52.33
CA ALA A 594 1.45 30.01 -52.59
C ALA A 594 1.39 29.03 -51.39
N GLY A 595 0.24 28.38 -51.21
CA GLY A 595 0.06 27.27 -50.25
C GLY A 595 -1.35 26.73 -50.29
N LEU A 596 -1.61 25.83 -51.22
CA LEU A 596 -2.86 25.08 -51.38
C LEU A 596 -2.91 23.95 -50.34
N LEU A 597 -3.87 23.91 -49.41
CA LEU A 597 -4.39 22.66 -48.85
C LEU A 597 -5.77 22.84 -48.20
N PHE A 598 -6.66 21.88 -48.49
CA PHE A 598 -8.06 21.80 -48.09
C PHE A 598 -8.26 21.61 -46.58
N ALA A 599 -9.24 22.30 -46.00
CA ALA A 599 -9.98 21.81 -44.84
C ALA A 599 -11.43 22.32 -44.89
N THR A 600 -12.36 21.38 -45.12
CA THR A 600 -13.81 21.60 -45.05
C THR A 600 -14.26 21.77 -43.60
N ARG A 601 -14.88 22.90 -43.23
CA ARG A 601 -15.70 23.00 -42.01
C ARG A 601 -17.19 23.07 -42.37
N ARG A 602 -17.93 22.10 -41.84
CA ARG A 602 -19.40 22.00 -41.93
C ARG A 602 -20.03 22.95 -40.90
N ARG A 603 -21.11 23.61 -41.34
CA ARG A 603 -22.07 24.31 -40.48
C ARG A 603 -22.77 23.32 -39.53
N PRO A 604 -23.08 23.68 -38.28
CA PRO A 604 -24.15 23.01 -37.54
C PRO A 604 -25.48 23.63 -37.97
N GLN A 605 -26.33 22.83 -38.60
CA GLN A 605 -27.74 23.15 -38.78
C GLN A 605 -28.49 22.77 -37.51
N TRP A 606 -29.29 23.71 -37.02
CA TRP A 606 -30.28 23.49 -35.98
C TRP A 606 -31.41 22.64 -36.55
N ALA A 607 -31.72 21.51 -35.91
CA ALA A 607 -32.89 20.71 -36.23
C ALA A 607 -33.72 20.46 -34.97
N HIS A 608 -34.92 21.03 -34.96
CA HIS A 608 -36.05 20.56 -34.18
C HIS A 608 -36.34 19.09 -34.48
N ALA A 609 -36.59 18.28 -33.45
CA ALA A 609 -37.59 17.22 -33.54
C ALA A 609 -38.14 16.84 -32.15
N ARG A 610 -39.47 16.87 -32.08
CA ARG A 610 -40.31 16.26 -31.04
C ARG A 610 -40.13 14.73 -31.04
N ARG A 611 -39.97 14.12 -29.88
CA ARG A 611 -40.96 13.25 -29.21
C ARG A 611 -40.46 12.84 -27.85
#